data_AF-A0A8X8BME2-F1
#
_entry.id   AF-A0A8X8BME2-F1
#
_cell.length_a   1.000
_cell.length_b   1.000
_cell.length_c   1.000
_cell.angle_alpha   90.00
_cell.angle_beta   90.00
_cell.angle_gamma   90.00
#
_symmetry.space_group_name_H-M   'P 1'
#
loop_
_entity.id
_entity.type
_entity.pdbx_description
1 polymer ?
#
loop_
_entity_poly.entity_id
_entity_poly.type
_entity_poly.pdbx_seq_one_letter_code
_entity_poly.pdbx_strand_id
1 'polypeptide(L)'
;MDSGISEMKVMYQHHLIGPQLNTFMQVIRLQQRLPGRTATYNDKSNCCVNFEPLEETEEYYNKVLPLAVENLLLLARRLQARRTRAVKNEEKAEFIHTFRIVAASLCWLCDEFIQLTHQVLKSEHFLQLLLTDDVETGVIVMSVLQNLIRVNGKVFGELEETTEFAILDELVFKLSSTNNPVTGSTATRVLLLIVSNHPTLVTQICSRYKVKMDYITFIEISFISAVIQLVEDRMVLTVVDILHDIRLQQAASLIQAAWKAFQTRKRLKKLPNAVATIQRSFRNKKEKERLILERQKEEEELRHHLLLQRQRAIRRFHQRQLELLQIIPAELLNRHIQDQEMKAALLIQRHWRGHRERRNFHQQKQALKQYKAAVTLQRAVLRFLKKRRNAKQILSPWKGPPGLTDARRLELKKKVEEHIGLHRSPVLSAESSNELHLKAQEMLIQHWVDINLQRKADLRRDALLAQINTDLEFLTNMPSLKEATTKDIDIFTSRSVPVAARARQSHNAMLQYMRWPWWKKLGDEFLDPENIPEDNLEAEIDSLYLGGDG
;
A
#
# COMPACT_ATOMS: atom_id res chain seq x y z
N MET A 1 20.75 -40.99 63.08
CA MET A 1 21.15 -41.64 61.82
C MET A 1 20.46 -42.99 61.79
N ASP A 2 19.75 -43.22 60.70
CA ASP A 2 19.27 -44.51 60.18
C ASP A 2 18.44 -45.41 61.11
N SER A 3 17.11 -45.34 60.95
CA SER A 3 16.12 -46.43 61.15
C SER A 3 14.64 -45.96 61.27
N GLY A 4 14.31 -44.68 60.98
CA GLY A 4 12.97 -44.13 61.23
C GLY A 4 12.09 -43.77 60.01
N ILE A 5 12.45 -44.12 58.77
CA ILE A 5 11.71 -43.65 57.56
C ILE A 5 11.09 -44.80 56.73
N SER A 6 11.23 -46.06 57.17
CA SER A 6 10.72 -47.21 56.39
C SER A 6 9.26 -47.59 56.69
N GLU A 7 8.65 -47.11 57.77
CA GLU A 7 7.28 -47.51 58.16
C GLU A 7 6.17 -46.54 57.74
N MET A 8 6.49 -45.36 57.19
CA MET A 8 5.48 -44.42 56.64
C MET A 8 5.19 -44.59 55.15
N LYS A 9 5.85 -45.55 54.47
CA LYS A 9 5.65 -45.83 53.04
C LYS A 9 4.69 -46.99 52.74
N VAL A 10 4.32 -47.78 53.75
CA VAL A 10 3.43 -48.95 53.59
C VAL A 10 1.95 -48.59 53.84
N MET A 11 1.66 -47.45 54.49
CA MET A 11 0.27 -47.10 54.86
C MET A 11 -0.47 -46.21 53.84
N TYR A 12 0.21 -45.69 52.80
CA TYR A 12 -0.41 -44.81 51.79
C TYR A 12 -0.70 -45.48 50.43
N GLN A 13 -0.40 -46.77 50.26
CA GLN A 13 -0.71 -47.51 49.01
C GLN A 13 -2.05 -48.27 49.03
N HIS A 14 -2.78 -48.30 50.15
CA HIS A 14 -4.00 -49.12 50.30
C HIS A 14 -5.34 -48.37 50.17
N HIS A 15 -5.39 -47.15 49.63
CA HIS A 15 -6.64 -46.36 49.59
C HIS A 15 -7.07 -45.75 48.24
N LEU A 16 -6.58 -46.24 47.10
CA LEU A 16 -7.02 -45.75 45.78
C LEU A 16 -7.47 -46.81 44.76
N ILE A 17 -7.69 -48.07 45.17
CA ILE A 17 -7.99 -49.18 44.23
C ILE A 17 -9.44 -49.69 44.33
N GLY A 18 -10.21 -49.26 45.34
CA GLY A 18 -11.62 -49.62 45.51
C GLY A 18 -12.61 -49.22 44.38
N PRO A 19 -12.46 -48.09 43.66
CA PRO A 19 -13.48 -47.65 42.70
C PRO A 19 -13.38 -48.27 41.29
N GLN A 20 -12.26 -48.89 40.91
CA GLN A 20 -12.05 -49.36 39.52
C GLN A 20 -12.69 -50.74 39.23
N LEU A 21 -12.97 -51.53 40.28
CA LEU A 21 -13.57 -52.86 40.14
C LEU A 21 -15.08 -52.84 39.90
N ASN A 22 -15.79 -51.80 40.35
CA ASN A 22 -17.25 -51.71 40.20
C ASN A 22 -17.70 -51.24 38.80
N THR A 23 -16.82 -50.55 38.07
CA THR A 23 -17.16 -49.88 36.81
C THR A 23 -17.10 -50.82 35.60
N PHE A 24 -16.23 -51.85 35.63
CA PHE A 24 -16.17 -52.86 34.57
C PHE A 24 -17.45 -53.72 34.50
N MET A 25 -18.10 -53.93 35.66
CA MET A 25 -19.40 -54.59 35.75
C MET A 25 -20.57 -53.74 35.21
N GLN A 26 -20.41 -52.41 35.09
CA GLN A 26 -21.40 -51.55 34.44
C GLN A 26 -21.24 -51.50 32.92
N VAL A 27 -20.02 -51.68 32.39
CA VAL A 27 -19.74 -51.67 30.94
C VAL A 27 -20.42 -52.85 30.22
N ILE A 28 -20.56 -54.01 30.87
CA ILE A 28 -21.33 -55.15 30.34
C ILE A 28 -22.85 -54.89 30.38
N ARG A 29 -23.35 -54.08 31.34
CA ARG A 29 -24.79 -53.76 31.45
C ARG A 29 -25.29 -52.85 30.33
N LEU A 30 -24.46 -51.98 29.76
CA LEU A 30 -24.84 -51.11 28.63
C LEU A 30 -24.87 -51.84 27.28
N GLN A 31 -24.44 -53.10 27.24
CA GLN A 31 -24.52 -53.95 26.03
C GLN A 31 -25.83 -54.75 25.93
N GLN A 32 -26.72 -54.69 26.94
CA GLN A 32 -27.96 -55.48 26.98
C GLN A 32 -29.22 -54.59 27.09
N ARG A 33 -29.76 -54.18 25.93
CA ARG A 33 -31.19 -53.93 25.77
C ARG A 33 -31.67 -54.76 24.57
N LEU A 34 -32.53 -55.74 24.88
CA LEU A 34 -33.34 -56.66 24.04
C LEU A 34 -32.75 -58.07 23.74
N PRO A 35 -33.61 -59.10 23.65
CA PRO A 35 -33.66 -60.18 24.66
C PRO A 35 -33.20 -61.54 24.13
N GLY A 36 -32.81 -62.42 25.05
CA GLY A 36 -32.81 -63.86 24.80
C GLY A 36 -31.57 -64.58 25.32
N ARG A 37 -31.83 -65.45 26.30
CA ARG A 37 -30.96 -66.51 26.81
C ARG A 37 -29.77 -66.10 27.69
N THR A 38 -30.08 -66.17 28.97
CA THR A 38 -29.20 -66.49 30.10
C THR A 38 -28.34 -67.73 29.87
N ALA A 39 -27.02 -67.61 29.97
CA ALA A 39 -26.10 -68.63 30.49
C ALA A 39 -24.71 -67.99 30.74
N THR A 40 -24.40 -67.80 32.02
CA THR A 40 -23.08 -67.79 32.67
C THR A 40 -21.82 -67.66 31.79
N TYR A 41 -21.21 -66.46 31.79
CA TYR A 41 -19.76 -66.27 31.65
C TYR A 41 -19.39 -65.01 32.43
N ASN A 42 -18.97 -65.20 33.68
CA ASN A 42 -18.89 -64.13 34.69
C ASN A 42 -17.50 -64.07 35.33
N ASP A 43 -16.40 -64.12 34.55
CA ASP A 43 -15.04 -64.14 35.10
C ASP A 43 -13.91 -63.72 34.12
N LYS A 44 -14.05 -62.67 33.30
CA LYS A 44 -12.92 -62.18 32.47
C LYS A 44 -12.80 -60.66 32.42
N SER A 45 -12.16 -60.09 33.44
CA SER A 45 -11.55 -58.76 33.38
C SER A 45 -10.32 -58.58 34.30
N ASN A 46 -10.05 -59.53 35.21
CA ASN A 46 -8.80 -59.62 35.97
C ASN A 46 -7.86 -60.73 35.47
N CYS A 47 -8.13 -61.34 34.32
CA CYS A 47 -7.48 -62.60 33.91
C CYS A 47 -6.04 -62.48 33.42
N CYS A 48 -5.48 -61.29 33.24
CA CYS A 48 -4.24 -61.18 32.47
C CYS A 48 -2.98 -60.76 33.24
N VAL A 49 -3.04 -60.44 34.53
CA VAL A 49 -1.88 -59.88 35.25
C VAL A 49 -1.54 -60.59 36.57
N ASN A 50 -2.36 -61.55 37.01
CA ASN A 50 -2.02 -62.42 38.14
C ASN A 50 -2.31 -63.91 37.85
N PHE A 51 -2.31 -64.29 36.57
CA PHE A 51 -2.50 -65.67 36.14
C PHE A 51 -1.12 -66.24 35.82
N GLU A 52 -0.55 -67.06 36.69
CA GLU A 52 0.55 -67.96 36.33
C GLU A 52 -0.09 -69.16 35.61
N PRO A 53 0.02 -69.28 34.27
CA PRO A 53 -0.55 -70.43 33.58
C PRO A 53 0.32 -71.64 33.91
N LEU A 54 -0.24 -72.57 34.70
CA LEU A 54 0.42 -73.83 35.05
C LEU A 54 0.59 -74.75 33.82
N GLU A 55 -0.20 -74.57 32.75
CA GLU A 55 -0.07 -75.27 31.47
C GLU A 55 -0.47 -74.30 30.32
N GLU A 56 0.32 -74.25 29.23
CA GLU A 56 0.16 -73.40 28.01
C GLU A 56 0.59 -71.92 28.09
N THR A 57 1.85 -71.66 28.51
CA THR A 57 2.45 -70.31 28.53
C THR A 57 2.54 -69.65 27.15
N GLU A 58 2.90 -70.37 26.08
CA GLU A 58 3.10 -69.78 24.75
C GLU A 58 1.79 -69.28 24.10
N GLU A 59 0.67 -69.99 24.29
CA GLU A 59 -0.61 -69.59 23.70
C GLU A 59 -1.17 -68.32 24.37
N TYR A 60 -0.91 -68.19 25.68
CA TYR A 60 -1.27 -67.01 26.45
C TYR A 60 -0.53 -65.74 25.96
N TYR A 61 0.80 -65.80 25.83
CA TYR A 61 1.61 -64.65 25.40
C TYR A 61 1.46 -64.32 23.91
N ASN A 62 1.30 -65.33 23.04
CA ASN A 62 1.29 -65.11 21.59
C ASN A 62 -0.11 -64.95 20.98
N LYS A 63 -1.17 -65.41 21.64
CA LYS A 63 -2.55 -65.28 21.13
C LYS A 63 -3.45 -64.48 22.04
N VAL A 64 -3.52 -64.82 23.33
CA VAL A 64 -4.52 -64.24 24.24
C VAL A 64 -4.23 -62.76 24.53
N LEU A 65 -2.99 -62.42 24.87
CA LEU A 65 -2.59 -61.03 25.17
C LEU A 65 -2.71 -60.09 23.96
N PRO A 66 -2.20 -60.43 22.76
CA PRO A 66 -2.40 -59.62 21.55
C PRO A 66 -3.87 -59.42 21.18
N LEU A 67 -4.70 -60.47 21.30
CA LEU A 67 -6.14 -60.37 21.05
C LEU A 67 -6.83 -59.47 22.09
N ALA A 68 -6.38 -59.47 23.34
CA ALA A 68 -6.91 -58.57 24.38
C ALA A 68 -6.61 -57.10 24.04
N VAL A 69 -5.38 -56.80 23.61
CA VAL A 69 -4.96 -55.47 23.15
C VAL A 69 -5.82 -55.01 21.98
N GLU A 70 -5.98 -55.85 20.96
CA GLU A 70 -6.74 -55.49 19.75
C GLU A 70 -8.23 -55.26 20.07
N ASN A 71 -8.81 -56.05 20.97
CA ASN A 71 -10.17 -55.85 21.45
C ASN A 71 -10.32 -54.55 22.25
N LEU A 72 -9.34 -54.17 23.08
CA LEU A 72 -9.32 -52.90 23.81
C LEU A 72 -9.24 -51.71 22.85
N LEU A 73 -8.38 -51.78 21.81
CA LEU A 73 -8.28 -50.76 20.77
C LEU A 73 -9.58 -50.63 19.95
N LEU A 74 -10.20 -51.76 19.59
CA LEU A 74 -11.49 -51.77 18.91
C LEU A 74 -12.60 -51.17 19.79
N LEU A 75 -12.61 -51.48 21.09
CA LEU A 75 -13.56 -50.91 22.05
C LEU A 75 -13.35 -49.39 22.18
N ALA A 76 -12.11 -48.94 22.33
CA ALA A 76 -11.76 -47.53 22.37
C ALA A 76 -12.26 -46.80 21.11
N ARG A 77 -12.07 -47.40 19.93
CA ARG A 77 -12.54 -46.84 18.65
C ARG A 77 -14.07 -46.73 18.59
N ARG A 78 -14.78 -47.76 19.06
CA ARG A 78 -16.25 -47.74 19.15
C ARG A 78 -16.74 -46.67 20.13
N LEU A 79 -16.07 -46.49 21.26
CA LEU A 79 -16.38 -45.44 22.23
C LEU A 79 -16.14 -44.05 21.66
N GLN A 80 -15.02 -43.83 20.97
CA GLN A 80 -14.73 -42.57 20.27
C GLN A 80 -15.80 -42.26 19.21
N ALA A 81 -16.15 -43.23 18.36
CA ALA A 81 -17.18 -43.06 17.34
C ALA A 81 -18.57 -42.76 17.94
N ARG A 82 -18.92 -43.39 19.07
CA ARG A 82 -20.18 -43.12 19.79
C ARG A 82 -20.17 -41.74 20.44
N ARG A 83 -19.05 -41.30 21.01
CA ARG A 83 -18.90 -39.95 21.56
C ARG A 83 -19.10 -38.88 20.49
N THR A 84 -18.51 -39.05 19.30
CA THR A 84 -18.67 -38.10 18.19
C THR A 84 -20.14 -38.00 17.73
N ARG A 85 -20.90 -39.11 17.82
CA ARG A 85 -22.33 -39.17 17.46
C ARG A 85 -23.29 -38.75 18.57
N ALA A 86 -22.85 -38.73 19.83
CA ALA A 86 -23.70 -38.39 20.96
C ALA A 86 -24.10 -36.89 20.90
N VAL A 87 -25.36 -36.58 21.17
CA VAL A 87 -25.87 -35.20 21.13
C VAL A 87 -25.87 -34.57 22.52
N LYS A 88 -26.12 -35.36 23.57
CA LYS A 88 -26.18 -34.88 24.96
C LYS A 88 -24.81 -34.82 25.61
N ASN A 89 -24.57 -33.77 26.40
CA ASN A 89 -23.29 -33.56 27.08
C ASN A 89 -23.03 -34.59 28.19
N GLU A 90 -24.08 -35.06 28.87
CA GLU A 90 -23.98 -36.12 29.90
C GLU A 90 -23.48 -37.44 29.29
N GLU A 91 -24.09 -37.87 28.19
CA GLU A 91 -23.67 -39.07 27.44
C GLU A 91 -22.23 -38.94 26.92
N LYS A 92 -21.83 -37.76 26.42
CA LYS A 92 -20.45 -37.48 26.02
C LYS A 92 -19.44 -37.62 27.16
N ALA A 93 -19.82 -37.19 28.36
CA ALA A 93 -18.99 -37.29 29.56
C ALA A 93 -18.82 -38.75 30.01
N GLU A 94 -19.91 -39.54 29.98
CA GLU A 94 -19.87 -40.98 30.28
C GLU A 94 -19.00 -41.76 29.28
N PHE A 95 -19.11 -41.45 27.97
CA PHE A 95 -18.27 -42.08 26.96
C PHE A 95 -16.79 -41.73 27.14
N ILE A 96 -16.44 -40.48 27.52
CA ILE A 96 -15.06 -40.13 27.84
C ILE A 96 -14.56 -40.81 29.10
N HIS A 97 -15.39 -40.89 30.14
CA HIS A 97 -15.02 -41.57 31.36
C HIS A 97 -14.67 -43.04 31.07
N THR A 98 -15.53 -43.71 30.30
CA THR A 98 -15.31 -45.10 29.87
C THR A 98 -14.06 -45.21 28.97
N PHE A 99 -13.87 -44.27 28.05
CA PHE A 99 -12.69 -44.24 27.18
C PHE A 99 -11.38 -44.08 27.98
N ARG A 100 -11.38 -43.25 29.03
CA ARG A 100 -10.23 -43.11 29.95
C ARG A 100 -9.93 -44.40 30.70
N ILE A 101 -10.95 -45.14 31.12
CA ILE A 101 -10.77 -46.45 31.76
C ILE A 101 -10.10 -47.41 30.77
N VAL A 102 -10.62 -47.52 29.55
CA VAL A 102 -10.04 -48.39 28.51
C VAL A 102 -8.59 -48.00 28.19
N ALA A 103 -8.31 -46.70 28.05
CA ALA A 103 -6.96 -46.19 27.82
C ALA A 103 -6.01 -46.52 28.99
N ALA A 104 -6.48 -46.37 30.24
CA ALA A 104 -5.70 -46.72 31.43
C ALA A 104 -5.42 -48.22 31.51
N SER A 105 -6.41 -49.07 31.21
CA SER A 105 -6.25 -50.52 31.15
C SER A 105 -5.25 -50.94 30.07
N LEU A 106 -5.26 -50.28 28.92
CA LEU A 106 -4.29 -50.51 27.85
C LEU A 106 -2.88 -50.08 28.26
N CYS A 107 -2.71 -48.92 28.90
CA CYS A 107 -1.41 -48.51 29.44
C CYS A 107 -0.90 -49.49 30.50
N TRP A 108 -1.75 -49.92 31.42
CA TRP A 108 -1.37 -50.86 32.49
C TRP A 108 -0.91 -52.21 31.92
N LEU A 109 -1.64 -52.74 30.95
CA LEU A 109 -1.29 -54.00 30.29
C LEU A 109 0.03 -53.89 29.49
N CYS A 110 0.31 -52.74 28.89
CA CYS A 110 1.59 -52.50 28.22
C CYS A 110 2.76 -52.26 29.20
N ASP A 111 2.49 -51.73 30.39
CA ASP A 111 3.48 -51.55 31.46
C ASP A 111 3.99 -52.91 31.97
N GLU A 112 3.08 -53.87 32.15
CA GLU A 112 3.41 -55.24 32.56
C GLU A 112 4.02 -56.07 31.42
N PHE A 113 3.52 -55.91 30.19
CA PHE A 113 4.00 -56.65 29.01
C PHE A 113 4.54 -55.72 27.93
N ILE A 114 5.81 -55.36 28.07
CA ILE A 114 6.55 -54.44 27.19
C ILE A 114 6.45 -54.81 25.70
N GLN A 115 6.39 -56.10 25.36
CA GLN A 115 6.30 -56.57 23.96
C GLN A 115 5.00 -56.11 23.25
N LEU A 116 3.95 -55.81 24.01
CA LEU A 116 2.67 -55.38 23.46
C LEU A 116 2.71 -53.92 22.98
N THR A 117 3.68 -53.11 23.43
CA THR A 117 3.83 -51.72 22.95
C THR A 117 4.04 -51.66 21.45
N HIS A 118 4.83 -52.58 20.90
CA HIS A 118 5.06 -52.69 19.45
C HIS A 118 3.79 -53.07 18.70
N GLN A 119 3.00 -54.02 19.24
CA GLN A 119 1.74 -54.44 18.63
C GLN A 119 0.69 -53.33 18.64
N VAL A 120 0.60 -52.54 19.72
CA VAL A 120 -0.30 -51.39 19.80
C VAL A 120 0.04 -50.35 18.73
N LEU A 121 1.32 -49.99 18.59
CA LEU A 121 1.73 -48.96 17.62
C LEU A 121 1.56 -49.42 16.16
N LYS A 122 1.67 -50.72 15.89
CA LYS A 122 1.41 -51.32 14.58
C LYS A 122 -0.09 -51.44 14.26
N SER A 123 -0.96 -51.46 15.25
CA SER A 123 -2.40 -51.64 15.05
C SER A 123 -3.02 -50.47 14.28
N GLU A 124 -3.77 -50.79 13.23
CA GLU A 124 -4.51 -49.80 12.44
C GLU A 124 -5.54 -49.05 13.32
N HIS A 125 -6.12 -49.74 14.30
CA HIS A 125 -7.06 -49.12 15.23
C HIS A 125 -6.41 -48.04 16.09
N PHE A 126 -5.14 -48.19 16.47
CA PHE A 126 -4.42 -47.16 17.22
C PHE A 126 -4.11 -45.93 16.36
N LEU A 127 -3.66 -46.14 15.12
CA LEU A 127 -3.45 -45.03 14.17
C LEU A 127 -4.75 -44.26 13.92
N GLN A 128 -5.88 -44.96 13.73
CA GLN A 128 -7.19 -44.34 13.60
C GLN A 128 -7.64 -43.57 14.86
N LEU A 129 -7.32 -44.07 16.05
CA LEU A 129 -7.59 -43.37 17.31
C LEU A 129 -6.79 -42.06 17.42
N LEU A 130 -5.55 -42.06 16.91
CA LEU A 130 -4.67 -40.89 16.89
C LEU A 130 -5.13 -39.84 15.86
N LEU A 131 -5.63 -40.31 14.70
CA LEU A 131 -6.26 -39.52 13.63
C LEU A 131 -7.67 -39.04 14.04
N THR A 132 -7.75 -38.17 15.05
CA THR A 132 -9.00 -37.62 15.57
C THR A 132 -8.99 -36.10 15.71
N ASP A 133 -10.11 -35.47 15.37
CA ASP A 133 -10.34 -34.03 15.56
C ASP A 133 -10.89 -33.69 16.96
N ASP A 134 -11.37 -34.68 17.72
CA ASP A 134 -11.86 -34.44 19.08
C ASP A 134 -10.69 -34.22 20.05
N VAL A 135 -10.64 -33.01 20.61
CA VAL A 135 -9.55 -32.54 21.47
C VAL A 135 -9.31 -33.46 22.67
N GLU A 136 -10.37 -33.91 23.36
CA GLU A 136 -10.25 -34.69 24.60
C GLU A 136 -9.76 -36.12 24.33
N THR A 137 -10.35 -36.81 23.34
CA THR A 137 -9.87 -38.14 22.94
C THR A 137 -8.46 -38.07 22.35
N GLY A 138 -8.15 -37.05 21.54
CA GLY A 138 -6.81 -36.85 21.00
C GLY A 138 -5.75 -36.67 22.09
N VAL A 139 -6.02 -35.87 23.13
CA VAL A 139 -5.11 -35.71 24.28
C VAL A 139 -4.91 -37.02 25.04
N ILE A 140 -5.98 -37.81 25.25
CA ILE A 140 -5.89 -39.11 25.93
C ILE A 140 -5.05 -40.09 25.10
N VAL A 141 -5.28 -40.20 23.79
CA VAL A 141 -4.53 -41.11 22.90
C VAL A 141 -3.06 -40.69 22.80
N MET A 142 -2.76 -39.40 22.70
CA MET A 142 -1.38 -38.91 22.76
C MET A 142 -0.72 -39.19 24.12
N SER A 143 -1.48 -39.19 25.22
CA SER A 143 -0.97 -39.58 26.54
C SER A 143 -0.70 -41.09 26.63
N VAL A 144 -1.52 -41.92 26.00
CA VAL A 144 -1.26 -43.35 25.82
C VAL A 144 0.03 -43.54 25.03
N LEU A 145 0.19 -42.85 23.89
CA LEU A 145 1.41 -42.88 23.08
C LEU A 145 2.65 -42.48 23.91
N GLN A 146 2.55 -41.42 24.70
CA GLN A 146 3.60 -40.98 25.63
C GLN A 146 4.00 -42.09 26.61
N ASN A 147 3.02 -42.80 27.17
CA ASN A 147 3.27 -43.90 28.09
C ASN A 147 3.93 -45.10 27.38
N LEU A 148 3.47 -45.47 26.19
CA LEU A 148 4.07 -46.57 25.41
C LEU A 148 5.55 -46.33 25.12
N ILE A 149 5.91 -45.11 24.72
CA ILE A 149 7.30 -44.72 24.46
C ILE A 149 8.12 -44.71 25.75
N ARG A 150 7.51 -44.32 26.88
CA ARG A 150 8.19 -44.30 28.18
C ARG A 150 8.49 -45.71 28.69
N VAL A 151 7.55 -46.64 28.51
CA VAL A 151 7.69 -48.05 28.92
C VAL A 151 8.70 -48.76 28.04
N ASN A 152 8.65 -48.54 26.72
CA ASN A 152 9.58 -49.10 25.77
C ASN A 152 10.22 -48.00 24.92
N GLY A 153 11.39 -47.55 25.35
CA GLY A 153 12.14 -46.49 24.68
C GLY A 153 12.71 -46.86 23.32
N LYS A 154 12.66 -48.14 22.90
CA LYS A 154 13.21 -48.62 21.63
C LYS A 154 12.17 -48.90 20.56
N VAL A 155 10.87 -48.88 20.88
CA VAL A 155 9.79 -49.27 19.94
C VAL A 155 9.86 -48.48 18.65
N PHE A 156 10.16 -47.19 18.72
CA PHE A 156 10.23 -46.31 17.56
C PHE A 156 11.43 -46.55 16.63
N GLY A 157 12.33 -47.49 16.95
CA GLY A 157 13.36 -47.98 16.02
C GLY A 157 13.13 -49.41 15.56
N GLU A 158 12.09 -50.07 16.08
CA GLU A 158 11.67 -51.44 15.71
C GLU A 158 10.46 -51.42 14.74
N LEU A 159 9.86 -50.25 14.54
CA LEU A 159 8.71 -50.05 13.67
C LEU A 159 9.11 -49.97 12.18
N GLU A 160 8.13 -50.15 11.30
CA GLU A 160 8.30 -49.89 9.88
C GLU A 160 8.28 -48.37 9.62
N GLU A 161 9.18 -47.87 8.76
CA GLU A 161 9.29 -46.43 8.45
C GLU A 161 7.92 -45.80 8.09
N THR A 162 7.04 -46.54 7.41
CA THR A 162 5.69 -46.10 7.05
C THR A 162 4.83 -45.76 8.26
N THR A 163 4.88 -46.59 9.31
CA THR A 163 4.13 -46.40 10.56
C THR A 163 4.74 -45.31 11.44
N GLU A 164 6.08 -45.23 11.49
CA GLU A 164 6.80 -44.17 12.20
C GLU A 164 6.44 -42.80 11.65
N PHE A 165 6.50 -42.64 10.33
CA PHE A 165 6.15 -41.38 9.68
C PHE A 165 4.66 -41.07 9.75
N ALA A 166 3.76 -42.06 9.75
CA ALA A 166 2.34 -41.80 9.95
C ALA A 166 2.05 -41.18 11.32
N ILE A 167 2.72 -41.67 12.38
CA ILE A 167 2.58 -41.11 13.74
C ILE A 167 3.21 -39.72 13.80
N LEU A 168 4.40 -39.51 13.22
CA LEU A 168 5.07 -38.21 13.18
C LEU A 168 4.28 -37.17 12.37
N ASP A 169 3.77 -37.56 11.20
CA ASP A 169 2.96 -36.71 10.32
C ASP A 169 1.72 -36.22 11.07
N GLU A 170 1.06 -37.09 11.84
CA GLU A 170 -0.12 -36.70 12.63
C GLU A 170 0.24 -35.80 13.82
N LEU A 171 1.34 -36.05 14.54
CA LEU A 171 1.79 -35.18 15.63
C LEU A 171 2.17 -33.78 15.14
N VAL A 172 2.88 -33.69 14.01
CA VAL A 172 3.24 -32.42 13.37
C VAL A 172 2.00 -31.73 12.81
N PHE A 173 1.06 -32.48 12.25
CA PHE A 173 -0.23 -31.93 11.82
C PHE A 173 -1.00 -31.34 13.01
N LYS A 174 -1.10 -32.05 14.14
CA LYS A 174 -1.75 -31.53 15.36
C LYS A 174 -1.03 -30.31 15.92
N LEU A 175 0.30 -30.24 15.87
CA LEU A 175 1.03 -29.03 16.28
C LEU A 175 0.79 -27.83 15.35
N SER A 176 0.71 -28.06 14.05
CA SER A 176 0.52 -26.97 13.07
C SER A 176 -0.93 -26.49 12.98
N SER A 177 -1.90 -27.37 13.22
CA SER A 177 -3.33 -27.06 13.04
C SER A 177 -4.07 -26.64 14.33
N THR A 178 -3.53 -26.94 15.52
CA THR A 178 -4.28 -26.75 16.77
C THR A 178 -4.04 -25.39 17.43
N ASN A 179 -5.13 -24.71 17.80
CA ASN A 179 -5.09 -23.50 18.62
C ASN A 179 -5.20 -23.81 20.13
N ASN A 180 -5.36 -25.08 20.51
CA ASN A 180 -5.53 -25.48 21.90
C ASN A 180 -4.15 -25.70 22.58
N PRO A 181 -3.82 -24.95 23.64
CA PRO A 181 -2.52 -25.08 24.31
C PRO A 181 -2.29 -26.47 24.92
N VAL A 182 -3.33 -27.19 25.35
CA VAL A 182 -3.22 -28.53 25.93
C VAL A 182 -2.78 -29.53 24.87
N THR A 183 -3.47 -29.56 23.72
CA THR A 183 -3.14 -30.43 22.59
C THR A 183 -1.75 -30.15 22.06
N GLY A 184 -1.41 -28.86 21.89
CA GLY A 184 -0.06 -28.44 21.51
C GLY A 184 1.00 -28.92 22.51
N SER A 185 0.79 -28.70 23.82
CA SER A 185 1.74 -29.11 24.86
C SER A 185 1.91 -30.62 25.00
N THR A 186 0.86 -31.41 24.77
CA THR A 186 0.95 -32.88 24.81
C THR A 186 1.67 -33.40 23.56
N ALA A 187 1.36 -32.87 22.38
CA ALA A 187 2.05 -33.24 21.14
C ALA A 187 3.54 -32.87 21.18
N THR A 188 3.91 -31.70 21.71
CA THR A 188 5.32 -31.33 21.90
C THR A 188 6.04 -32.27 22.86
N ARG A 189 5.43 -32.63 23.99
CA ARG A 189 6.00 -33.60 24.95
C ARG A 189 6.23 -34.97 24.33
N VAL A 190 5.28 -35.48 23.54
CA VAL A 190 5.41 -36.76 22.85
C VAL A 190 6.53 -36.70 21.81
N LEU A 191 6.57 -35.67 20.97
CA LEU A 191 7.64 -35.52 19.98
C LEU A 191 9.03 -35.37 20.62
N LEU A 192 9.14 -34.62 21.71
CA LEU A 192 10.38 -34.50 22.46
C LEU A 192 10.82 -35.85 23.04
N LEU A 193 9.89 -36.67 23.53
CA LEU A 193 10.17 -38.00 24.06
C LEU A 193 10.63 -38.98 22.95
N ILE A 194 10.03 -38.90 21.76
CA ILE A 194 10.45 -39.68 20.58
C ILE A 194 11.88 -39.28 20.18
N VAL A 195 12.11 -37.97 20.02
CA VAL A 195 13.40 -37.41 19.64
C VAL A 195 14.49 -37.70 20.68
N SER A 196 14.16 -37.66 21.98
CA SER A 196 15.11 -37.97 23.05
C SER A 196 15.56 -39.43 23.03
N ASN A 197 14.69 -40.34 22.58
CA ASN A 197 14.97 -41.77 22.53
C ASN A 197 15.60 -42.19 21.19
N HIS A 198 15.24 -41.51 20.09
CA HIS A 198 15.71 -41.80 18.73
C HIS A 198 16.25 -40.53 18.03
N PRO A 199 17.50 -40.12 18.30
CA PRO A 199 18.04 -38.84 17.82
C PRO A 199 18.24 -38.76 16.30
N THR A 200 18.32 -39.90 15.60
CA THR A 200 18.41 -39.98 14.14
C THR A 200 17.16 -39.44 13.44
N LEU A 201 16.00 -39.45 14.12
CA LEU A 201 14.75 -38.91 13.58
C LEU A 201 14.77 -37.37 13.51
N VAL A 202 15.64 -36.69 14.27
CA VAL A 202 15.73 -35.21 14.26
C VAL A 202 16.10 -34.69 12.87
N THR A 203 17.10 -35.30 12.24
CA THR A 203 17.56 -34.87 10.90
C THR A 203 16.50 -35.16 9.84
N GLN A 204 15.75 -36.26 9.99
CA GLN A 204 14.65 -36.64 9.11
C GLN A 204 13.45 -35.70 9.28
N ILE A 205 13.07 -35.36 10.51
CA ILE A 205 12.01 -34.38 10.82
C ILE A 205 12.40 -33.00 10.27
N CYS A 206 13.62 -32.52 10.57
CA CYS A 206 14.10 -31.22 10.10
C CYS A 206 14.19 -31.12 8.58
N SER A 207 14.50 -32.21 7.87
CA SER A 207 14.54 -32.20 6.39
C SER A 207 13.16 -32.33 5.76
N ARG A 208 12.28 -33.21 6.28
CA ARG A 208 10.94 -33.48 5.74
C ARG A 208 9.94 -32.35 6.03
N TYR A 209 10.02 -31.70 7.18
CA TYR A 209 9.05 -30.68 7.60
C TYR A 209 9.54 -29.24 7.44
N LYS A 210 10.76 -29.02 6.88
CA LYS A 210 11.39 -27.70 6.71
C LYS A 210 10.49 -26.63 6.06
N VAL A 211 9.68 -27.03 5.07
CA VAL A 211 8.83 -26.10 4.29
C VAL A 211 7.52 -25.76 5.00
N LYS A 212 7.05 -26.59 5.95
CA LYS A 212 5.80 -26.34 6.69
C LYS A 212 5.99 -25.47 7.93
N MET A 213 7.23 -25.35 8.43
CA MET A 213 7.60 -24.56 9.61
C MET A 213 7.59 -23.03 9.36
N ASP A 214 7.49 -22.58 8.10
CA ASP A 214 7.46 -21.13 7.78
C ASP A 214 6.09 -20.46 8.07
N TYR A 215 5.06 -21.24 8.42
CA TYR A 215 3.66 -20.77 8.48
C TYR A 215 2.99 -20.78 9.87
N ILE A 216 3.68 -21.10 10.96
CA ILE A 216 3.02 -21.50 12.21
C ILE A 216 3.31 -20.53 13.38
N THR A 217 2.32 -20.36 14.25
CA THR A 217 2.26 -19.36 15.34
C THR A 217 2.91 -19.79 16.67
N PHE A 218 3.17 -18.80 17.55
CA PHE A 218 3.68 -18.77 18.95
C PHE A 218 3.95 -20.07 19.75
N ILE A 219 3.14 -21.13 19.60
CA ILE A 219 3.32 -22.44 20.28
C ILE A 219 4.65 -23.10 19.87
N GLU A 220 5.13 -22.83 18.66
CA GLU A 220 6.42 -23.31 18.15
C GLU A 220 7.64 -22.77 18.89
N ILE A 221 7.58 -21.57 19.48
CA ILE A 221 8.72 -21.02 20.21
C ILE A 221 9.09 -21.94 21.38
N SER A 222 8.09 -22.57 22.01
CA SER A 222 8.30 -23.50 23.12
C SER A 222 8.82 -24.87 22.65
N PHE A 223 8.32 -25.40 21.54
CA PHE A 223 8.82 -26.64 20.94
C PHE A 223 10.24 -26.48 20.41
N ILE A 224 10.48 -25.45 19.60
CA ILE A 224 11.78 -25.12 19.05
C ILE A 224 12.76 -24.84 20.18
N SER A 225 12.39 -24.08 21.22
CA SER A 225 13.25 -23.87 22.39
C SER A 225 13.56 -25.16 23.17
N ALA A 226 12.61 -26.09 23.27
CA ALA A 226 12.83 -27.37 23.96
C ALA A 226 13.67 -28.34 23.12
N VAL A 227 13.48 -28.39 21.80
CA VAL A 227 14.35 -29.12 20.87
C VAL A 227 15.75 -28.51 20.88
N ILE A 228 15.86 -27.18 20.93
CA ILE A 228 17.13 -26.46 21.07
C ILE A 228 17.86 -26.88 22.36
N GLN A 229 17.18 -26.91 23.50
CA GLN A 229 17.79 -27.39 24.76
C GLN A 229 18.24 -28.86 24.67
N LEU A 230 17.42 -29.73 24.07
CA LEU A 230 17.70 -31.17 23.96
C LEU A 230 18.88 -31.46 23.00
N VAL A 231 19.02 -30.65 21.95
CA VAL A 231 20.15 -30.71 21.00
C VAL A 231 21.41 -30.08 21.59
N GLU A 232 21.30 -28.99 22.35
CA GLU A 232 22.41 -28.37 23.10
C GLU A 232 22.98 -29.36 24.15
N ASP A 233 22.12 -30.10 24.87
CA ASP A 233 22.53 -31.12 25.86
C ASP A 233 23.18 -32.39 25.25
N ARG A 234 22.94 -32.68 23.96
CA ARG A 234 23.42 -33.93 23.30
C ARG A 234 24.37 -33.76 22.12
N MET A 235 24.92 -32.56 21.93
CA MET A 235 26.03 -32.24 21.00
C MET A 235 26.03 -32.99 19.65
N VAL A 236 25.22 -32.51 18.70
CA VAL A 236 25.43 -32.74 17.27
C VAL A 236 25.93 -31.44 16.64
N LEU A 237 27.22 -31.38 16.29
CA LEU A 237 27.92 -30.17 15.81
C LEU A 237 27.22 -29.45 14.65
N THR A 238 26.51 -30.17 13.78
CA THR A 238 25.91 -29.62 12.56
C THR A 238 24.64 -28.80 12.79
N VAL A 239 23.98 -28.94 13.94
CA VAL A 239 22.73 -28.22 14.24
C VAL A 239 23.01 -26.88 14.95
N VAL A 240 24.11 -26.78 15.69
CA VAL A 240 24.51 -25.56 16.42
C VAL A 240 24.78 -24.39 15.47
N ASP A 241 25.39 -24.64 14.31
CA ASP A 241 25.69 -23.60 13.33
C ASP A 241 24.43 -23.00 12.71
N ILE A 242 23.45 -23.85 12.34
CA ILE A 242 22.16 -23.41 11.80
C ILE A 242 21.39 -22.57 12.83
N LEU A 243 21.45 -22.97 14.11
CA LEU A 243 20.80 -22.24 15.21
C LEU A 243 21.46 -20.88 15.47
N HIS A 244 22.78 -20.81 15.37
CA HIS A 244 23.51 -19.54 15.49
C HIS A 244 23.12 -18.57 14.38
N ASP A 245 23.02 -19.05 13.15
CA ASP A 245 22.62 -18.23 11.99
C ASP A 245 21.20 -17.67 12.13
N ILE A 246 20.24 -18.46 12.62
CA ILE A 246 18.87 -18.00 12.85
C ILE A 246 18.84 -16.88 13.91
N ARG A 247 19.59 -17.03 15.02
CA ARG A 247 19.68 -16.00 16.07
C ARG A 247 20.29 -14.70 15.53
N LEU A 248 21.33 -14.80 14.69
CA LEU A 248 21.95 -13.64 14.05
C LEU A 248 20.98 -12.93 13.09
N GLN A 249 20.22 -13.67 12.30
CA GLN A 249 19.22 -13.10 11.38
C GLN A 249 18.07 -12.40 12.13
N GLN A 250 17.61 -12.96 13.25
CA GLN A 250 16.59 -12.33 14.10
C GLN A 250 17.11 -11.04 14.73
N ALA A 251 18.32 -11.06 15.30
CA ALA A 251 18.95 -9.86 15.86
C ALA A 251 19.16 -8.77 14.79
N ALA A 252 19.63 -9.15 13.60
CA ALA A 252 19.79 -8.24 12.48
C ALA A 252 18.45 -7.63 12.06
N SER A 253 17.37 -8.42 12.00
CA SER A 253 16.03 -7.94 11.66
C SER A 253 15.48 -6.94 12.67
N LEU A 254 15.70 -7.16 13.97
CA LEU A 254 15.31 -6.23 15.03
C LEU A 254 16.05 -4.89 14.92
N ILE A 255 17.38 -4.93 14.74
CA ILE A 255 18.20 -3.73 14.58
C ILE A 255 17.78 -2.96 13.32
N GLN A 256 17.56 -3.67 12.20
CA GLN A 256 17.12 -3.07 10.95
C GLN A 256 15.73 -2.46 11.07
N ALA A 257 14.78 -3.13 11.74
CA ALA A 257 13.44 -2.61 11.97
C ALA A 257 13.49 -1.34 12.83
N ALA A 258 14.26 -1.36 13.92
CA ALA A 258 14.46 -0.20 14.79
C ALA A 258 15.09 0.98 14.03
N TRP A 259 16.11 0.72 13.20
CA TRP A 259 16.75 1.74 12.37
C TRP A 259 15.81 2.32 11.30
N LYS A 260 15.07 1.46 10.58
CA LYS A 260 14.06 1.90 9.60
C LYS A 260 12.99 2.76 10.27
N ALA A 261 12.50 2.36 11.44
CA ALA A 261 11.54 3.13 12.22
C ALA A 261 12.11 4.47 12.72
N PHE A 262 13.36 4.50 13.17
CA PHE A 262 14.03 5.75 13.55
C PHE A 262 14.16 6.70 12.34
N GLN A 263 14.55 6.16 11.18
CA GLN A 263 14.71 6.94 9.95
C GLN A 263 13.37 7.52 9.47
N THR A 264 12.29 6.74 9.49
CA THR A 264 10.94 7.21 9.14
C THR A 264 10.45 8.26 10.14
N ARG A 265 10.59 8.04 11.45
CA ARG A 265 10.25 9.03 12.49
C ARG A 265 11.02 10.34 12.30
N LYS A 266 12.33 10.27 11.98
CA LYS A 266 13.15 11.46 11.70
C LYS A 266 12.69 12.22 10.46
N ARG A 267 12.23 11.52 9.41
CA ARG A 267 11.63 12.14 8.21
C ARG A 267 10.27 12.78 8.53
N LEU A 268 9.40 12.06 9.24
CA LEU A 268 8.08 12.55 9.65
C LEU A 268 8.17 13.79 10.54
N LYS A 269 9.14 13.85 11.46
CA LYS A 269 9.40 15.07 12.26
C LYS A 269 9.73 16.30 11.42
N LYS A 270 10.31 16.14 10.22
CA LYS A 270 10.65 17.25 9.32
C LYS A 270 9.49 17.67 8.41
N LEU A 271 8.48 16.82 8.25
CA LEU A 271 7.38 17.01 7.31
C LEU A 271 6.49 18.22 7.67
N PRO A 272 6.10 18.45 8.95
CA PRO A 272 5.37 19.64 9.35
C PRO A 272 6.09 20.95 8.99
N ASN A 273 7.41 21.00 9.14
CA ASN A 273 8.20 22.19 8.81
C ASN A 273 8.20 22.47 7.30
N ALA A 274 8.29 21.43 6.47
CA ALA A 274 8.19 21.56 5.03
C ALA A 274 6.81 22.06 4.60
N VAL A 275 5.74 21.47 5.15
CA VAL A 275 4.35 21.88 4.90
C VAL A 275 4.11 23.32 5.36
N ALA A 276 4.55 23.69 6.55
CA ALA A 276 4.43 25.05 7.08
C ALA A 276 5.18 26.07 6.20
N THR A 277 6.34 25.69 5.66
CA THR A 277 7.11 26.54 4.75
C THR A 277 6.36 26.77 3.43
N ILE A 278 5.77 25.71 2.86
CA ILE A 278 4.95 25.80 1.64
C ILE A 278 3.72 26.67 1.90
N GLN A 279 2.99 26.41 2.99
CA GLN A 279 1.81 27.18 3.36
C GLN A 279 2.14 28.66 3.59
N ARG A 280 3.24 28.97 4.27
CA ARG A 280 3.71 30.34 4.48
C ARG A 280 4.07 31.02 3.14
N SER A 281 4.78 30.31 2.26
CA SER A 281 5.12 30.82 0.93
C SER A 281 3.86 31.12 0.11
N PHE A 282 2.87 30.21 0.13
CA PHE A 282 1.60 30.38 -0.57
C PHE A 282 0.81 31.59 -0.04
N ARG A 283 0.68 31.71 1.29
CA ARG A 283 0.02 32.87 1.93
C ARG A 283 0.71 34.18 1.55
N ASN A 284 2.04 34.22 1.61
CA ASN A 284 2.82 35.39 1.21
C ASN A 284 2.65 35.73 -0.28
N LYS A 285 2.57 34.72 -1.16
CA LYS A 285 2.30 34.92 -2.59
C LYS A 285 0.93 35.53 -2.79
N LYS A 286 -0.10 35.00 -2.12
CA LYS A 286 -1.47 35.53 -2.19
C LYS A 286 -1.58 36.96 -1.67
N GLU A 287 -0.89 37.28 -0.58
CA GLU A 287 -0.86 38.63 -0.05
C GLU A 287 -0.18 39.61 -1.02
N LYS A 288 0.94 39.21 -1.63
CA LYS A 288 1.61 40.02 -2.65
C LYS A 288 0.72 40.26 -3.88
N GLU A 289 0.03 39.23 -4.36
CA GLU A 289 -0.92 39.36 -5.47
C GLU A 289 -2.01 40.39 -5.15
N ARG A 290 -2.57 40.34 -3.94
CA ARG A 290 -3.57 41.31 -3.47
C ARG A 290 -3.01 42.73 -3.42
N LEU A 291 -1.85 42.94 -2.80
CA LEU A 291 -1.21 44.25 -2.70
C LEU A 291 -0.85 44.84 -4.08
N ILE A 292 -0.47 44.00 -5.04
CA ILE A 292 -0.20 44.44 -6.42
C ILE A 292 -1.50 44.90 -7.07
N LEU A 293 -2.60 44.15 -6.89
CA LEU A 293 -3.90 44.50 -7.46
C LEU A 293 -4.46 45.79 -6.85
N GLU A 294 -4.35 45.95 -5.52
CA GLU A 294 -4.76 47.19 -4.84
C GLU A 294 -3.95 48.39 -5.35
N ARG A 295 -2.63 48.27 -5.47
CA ARG A 295 -1.80 49.33 -6.04
C ARG A 295 -2.17 49.66 -7.48
N GLN A 296 -2.50 48.66 -8.30
CA GLN A 296 -2.94 48.90 -9.67
C GLN A 296 -4.25 49.69 -9.72
N LYS A 297 -5.22 49.34 -8.87
CA LYS A 297 -6.47 50.09 -8.73
C LYS A 297 -6.22 51.53 -8.28
N GLU A 298 -5.40 51.73 -7.25
CA GLU A 298 -5.01 53.06 -6.78
C GLU A 298 -4.32 53.88 -7.89
N GLU A 299 -3.44 53.26 -8.68
CA GLU A 299 -2.79 53.90 -9.82
C GLU A 299 -3.79 54.29 -10.92
N GLU A 300 -4.76 53.43 -11.22
CA GLU A 300 -5.81 53.67 -12.23
C GLU A 300 -6.75 54.80 -11.80
N GLU A 301 -7.19 54.79 -10.54
CA GLU A 301 -8.00 55.85 -9.94
C GLU A 301 -7.26 57.19 -9.97
N LEU A 302 -5.97 57.19 -9.62
CA LEU A 302 -5.14 58.39 -9.66
C LEU A 302 -4.95 58.89 -11.09
N ARG A 303 -4.73 57.99 -12.07
CA ARG A 303 -4.68 58.36 -13.50
C ARG A 303 -5.99 58.98 -13.96
N HIS A 304 -7.13 58.38 -13.61
CA HIS A 304 -8.44 58.92 -13.96
C HIS A 304 -8.66 60.30 -13.33
N HIS A 305 -8.30 60.48 -12.06
CA HIS A 305 -8.39 61.77 -11.38
C HIS A 305 -7.52 62.84 -12.05
N LEU A 306 -6.28 62.50 -12.41
CA LEU A 306 -5.39 63.41 -13.13
C LEU A 306 -5.91 63.77 -14.53
N LEU A 307 -6.52 62.83 -15.26
CA LEU A 307 -7.15 63.09 -16.55
C LEU A 307 -8.32 64.07 -16.40
N LEU A 308 -9.19 63.86 -15.42
CA LEU A 308 -10.30 64.77 -15.13
C LEU A 308 -9.79 66.16 -14.73
N GLN A 309 -8.78 66.25 -13.86
CA GLN A 309 -8.16 67.53 -13.50
C GLN A 309 -7.59 68.24 -14.72
N ARG A 310 -6.90 67.51 -15.60
CA ARG A 310 -6.34 68.07 -16.85
C ARG A 310 -7.45 68.57 -17.77
N GLN A 311 -8.53 67.81 -17.97
CA GLN A 311 -9.67 68.26 -18.77
C GLN A 311 -10.34 69.50 -18.19
N ARG A 312 -10.53 69.57 -16.86
CA ARG A 312 -11.07 70.74 -16.18
C ARG A 312 -10.16 71.95 -16.34
N ALA A 313 -8.85 71.77 -16.23
CA ALA A 313 -7.86 72.83 -16.42
C ALA A 313 -7.87 73.37 -17.86
N ILE A 314 -7.94 72.48 -18.86
CA ILE A 314 -8.05 72.87 -20.28
C ILE A 314 -9.36 73.64 -20.53
N ARG A 315 -10.50 73.15 -20.03
CA ARG A 315 -11.78 73.86 -20.13
C ARG A 315 -11.71 75.26 -19.53
N ARG A 316 -11.20 75.38 -18.29
CA ARG A 316 -11.01 76.67 -17.61
C ARG A 316 -10.02 77.59 -18.32
N PHE A 317 -9.04 77.04 -19.02
CA PHE A 317 -8.10 77.83 -19.83
C PHE A 317 -8.80 78.39 -21.07
N HIS A 318 -9.48 77.54 -21.86
CA HIS A 318 -10.22 77.99 -23.04
C HIS A 318 -11.33 78.99 -22.70
N GLN A 319 -12.05 78.78 -21.59
CA GLN A 319 -13.09 79.70 -21.15
C GLN A 319 -12.51 81.09 -20.84
N ARG A 320 -11.40 81.16 -20.08
CA ARG A 320 -10.70 82.43 -19.81
C ARG A 320 -10.14 83.08 -21.07
N GLN A 321 -9.66 82.27 -22.02
CA GLN A 321 -9.18 82.79 -23.31
C GLN A 321 -10.32 83.40 -24.14
N LEU A 322 -11.49 82.75 -24.18
CA LEU A 322 -12.68 83.28 -24.84
C LEU A 322 -13.17 84.58 -24.20
N GLU A 323 -13.24 84.63 -22.86
CA GLU A 323 -13.61 85.85 -22.12
C GLU A 323 -12.67 87.02 -22.44
N LEU A 324 -11.36 86.77 -22.48
CA LEU A 324 -10.38 87.79 -22.86
C LEU A 324 -10.57 88.27 -24.31
N LEU A 325 -10.80 87.34 -25.25
CA LEU A 325 -11.04 87.68 -26.66
C LEU A 325 -12.32 88.51 -26.88
N GLN A 326 -13.34 88.35 -26.03
CA GLN A 326 -14.56 89.16 -26.08
C GLN A 326 -14.34 90.62 -25.63
N ILE A 327 -13.35 90.87 -24.77
CA ILE A 327 -13.08 92.20 -24.18
C ILE A 327 -12.07 93.01 -25.01
N ILE A 328 -11.19 92.34 -25.77
CA ILE A 328 -10.11 92.99 -26.51
C ILE A 328 -10.65 93.70 -27.78
N PRO A 329 -10.34 94.99 -27.99
CA PRO A 329 -10.68 95.70 -29.23
C PRO A 329 -10.02 95.07 -30.46
N ALA A 330 -10.74 95.05 -31.59
CA ALA A 330 -10.31 94.37 -32.83
C ALA A 330 -8.94 94.83 -33.36
N GLU A 331 -8.59 96.12 -33.19
CA GLU A 331 -7.31 96.68 -33.63
C GLU A 331 -6.10 96.09 -32.88
N LEU A 332 -6.27 95.67 -31.63
CA LEU A 332 -5.20 95.13 -30.78
C LEU A 332 -5.11 93.59 -30.82
N LEU A 333 -6.09 92.92 -31.44
CA LEU A 333 -6.21 91.47 -31.47
C LEU A 333 -4.98 90.79 -32.12
N ASN A 334 -4.52 91.29 -33.27
CA ASN A 334 -3.38 90.72 -33.98
C ASN A 334 -2.07 90.79 -33.16
N ARG A 335 -1.86 91.89 -32.43
CA ARG A 335 -0.69 92.05 -31.55
C ARG A 335 -0.75 91.06 -30.38
N HIS A 336 -1.92 90.86 -29.80
CA HIS A 336 -2.12 89.87 -28.74
C HIS A 336 -1.84 88.44 -29.22
N ILE A 337 -2.32 88.07 -30.42
CA ILE A 337 -2.06 86.74 -31.01
C ILE A 337 -0.56 86.51 -31.20
N GLN A 338 0.16 87.49 -31.77
CA GLN A 338 1.62 87.40 -31.94
C GLN A 338 2.37 87.22 -30.61
N ASP A 339 1.96 87.92 -29.55
CA ASP A 339 2.56 87.75 -28.22
C ASP A 339 2.31 86.35 -27.64
N GLN A 340 1.13 85.76 -27.88
CA GLN A 340 0.82 84.39 -27.45
C GLN A 340 1.61 83.36 -28.26
N GLU A 341 1.77 83.56 -29.56
CA GLU A 341 2.60 82.71 -30.43
C GLU A 341 4.07 82.73 -29.98
N MET A 342 4.61 83.91 -29.67
CA MET A 342 5.97 84.05 -29.16
C MET A 342 6.14 83.32 -27.81
N LYS A 343 5.19 83.50 -26.87
CA LYS A 343 5.20 82.78 -25.58
C LYS A 343 5.11 81.27 -25.77
N ALA A 344 4.24 80.80 -26.67
CA ALA A 344 4.10 79.38 -26.99
C ALA A 344 5.39 78.81 -27.59
N ALA A 345 6.01 79.53 -28.54
CA ALA A 345 7.28 79.14 -29.16
C ALA A 345 8.38 78.98 -28.09
N LEU A 346 8.52 79.94 -27.17
CA LEU A 346 9.49 79.84 -26.07
C LEU A 346 9.23 78.63 -25.16
N LEU A 347 7.95 78.35 -24.87
CA LEU A 347 7.54 77.23 -24.01
C LEU A 347 7.83 75.87 -24.66
N ILE A 348 7.54 75.74 -25.96
CA ILE A 348 7.85 74.56 -26.78
C ILE A 348 9.37 74.35 -26.86
N GLN A 349 10.13 75.40 -27.18
CA GLN A 349 11.59 75.34 -27.26
C GLN A 349 12.21 74.94 -25.92
N ARG A 350 11.73 75.51 -24.80
CA ARG A 350 12.16 75.14 -23.45
C ARG A 350 11.86 73.66 -23.14
N HIS A 351 10.65 73.20 -23.45
CA HIS A 351 10.27 71.80 -23.25
C HIS A 351 11.09 70.85 -24.12
N TRP A 352 11.35 71.22 -25.37
CA TRP A 352 12.17 70.44 -26.30
C TRP A 352 13.62 70.30 -25.83
N ARG A 353 14.25 71.41 -25.41
CA ARG A 353 15.60 71.37 -24.82
C ARG A 353 15.64 70.43 -23.61
N GLY A 354 14.65 70.52 -22.72
CA GLY A 354 14.54 69.61 -21.58
C GLY A 354 14.29 68.15 -21.96
N HIS A 355 13.44 67.89 -22.97
CA HIS A 355 13.17 66.55 -23.47
C HIS A 355 14.43 65.91 -24.08
N ARG A 356 15.18 66.67 -24.89
CA ARG A 356 16.44 66.24 -25.49
C ARG A 356 17.46 65.82 -24.44
N GLU A 357 17.67 66.64 -23.41
CA GLU A 357 18.60 66.29 -22.32
C GLU A 357 18.16 65.06 -21.54
N ARG A 358 16.85 64.96 -21.21
CA ARG A 358 16.32 63.76 -20.56
C ARG A 358 16.49 62.52 -21.42
N ARG A 359 16.27 62.61 -22.73
CA ARG A 359 16.45 61.49 -23.67
C ARG A 359 17.92 61.05 -23.70
N ASN A 360 18.85 61.98 -23.82
CA ASN A 360 20.29 61.70 -23.77
C ASN A 360 20.69 61.03 -22.44
N PHE A 361 20.22 61.55 -21.32
CA PHE A 361 20.47 60.95 -20.01
C PHE A 361 19.89 59.54 -19.89
N HIS A 362 18.68 59.29 -20.39
CA HIS A 362 18.09 57.95 -20.38
C HIS A 362 18.89 56.96 -21.24
N GLN A 363 19.35 57.40 -22.41
CA GLN A 363 20.24 56.60 -23.27
C GLN A 363 21.57 56.28 -22.56
N GLN A 364 22.20 57.27 -21.94
CA GLN A 364 23.43 57.08 -21.15
C GLN A 364 23.20 56.13 -19.96
N LYS A 365 22.09 56.28 -19.24
CA LYS A 365 21.70 55.42 -18.12
C LYS A 365 21.46 53.97 -18.59
N GLN A 366 20.82 53.79 -19.74
CA GLN A 366 20.60 52.47 -20.33
C GLN A 366 21.91 51.83 -20.78
N ALA A 367 22.79 52.58 -21.45
CA ALA A 367 24.12 52.13 -21.83
C ALA A 367 24.96 51.72 -20.60
N LEU A 368 24.92 52.50 -19.51
CA LEU A 368 25.58 52.16 -18.26
C LEU A 368 25.02 50.87 -17.63
N LYS A 369 23.70 50.67 -17.67
CA LYS A 369 23.07 49.44 -17.18
C LYS A 369 23.52 48.22 -17.99
N GLN A 370 23.56 48.35 -19.33
CA GLN A 370 24.06 47.30 -20.22
C GLN A 370 25.53 47.00 -19.97
N TYR A 371 26.37 48.03 -19.83
CA TYR A 371 27.79 47.88 -19.50
C TYR A 371 27.99 47.15 -18.15
N LYS A 372 27.28 47.57 -17.09
CA LYS A 372 27.34 46.88 -15.78
C LYS A 372 26.90 45.42 -15.88
N ALA A 373 25.86 45.13 -16.65
CA ALA A 373 25.41 43.77 -16.89
C ALA A 373 26.48 42.95 -17.65
N ALA A 374 27.08 43.52 -18.70
CA ALA A 374 28.17 42.90 -19.45
C ALA A 374 29.37 42.60 -18.57
N VAL A 375 29.81 43.53 -17.72
CA VAL A 375 30.91 43.31 -16.75
C VAL A 375 30.55 42.20 -15.76
N THR A 376 29.31 42.12 -15.32
CA THR A 376 28.85 41.08 -14.39
C THR A 376 28.91 39.70 -15.05
N LEU A 377 28.45 39.59 -16.31
CA LEU A 377 28.53 38.37 -17.12
C LEU A 377 29.99 37.99 -17.40
N GLN A 378 30.82 38.94 -17.83
CA GLN A 378 32.25 38.70 -18.08
C GLN A 378 32.96 38.17 -16.83
N ARG A 379 32.71 38.77 -15.65
CA ARG A 379 33.24 38.29 -14.37
C ARG A 379 32.76 36.88 -14.03
N ALA A 380 31.48 36.56 -14.31
CA ALA A 380 30.95 35.22 -14.10
C ALA A 380 31.61 34.19 -15.03
N VAL A 381 31.78 34.52 -16.31
CA VAL A 381 32.47 33.67 -17.29
C VAL A 381 33.93 33.47 -16.92
N LEU A 382 34.66 34.52 -16.54
CA LEU A 382 36.04 34.40 -16.09
C LEU A 382 36.17 33.49 -14.85
N ARG A 383 35.25 33.60 -13.88
CA ARG A 383 35.20 32.68 -12.73
C ARG A 383 34.92 31.24 -13.15
N PHE A 384 33.98 31.02 -14.08
CA PHE A 384 33.69 29.70 -14.63
C PHE A 384 34.90 29.11 -15.36
N LEU A 385 35.56 29.89 -16.22
CA LEU A 385 36.76 29.47 -16.93
C LEU A 385 37.92 29.19 -15.98
N LYS A 386 38.10 29.99 -14.92
CA LYS A 386 39.07 29.72 -13.84
C LYS A 386 38.74 28.41 -13.12
N LYS A 387 37.47 28.17 -12.76
CA LYS A 387 37.03 26.90 -12.17
C LYS A 387 37.33 25.72 -13.10
N ARG A 388 37.10 25.88 -14.41
CA ARG A 388 37.39 24.86 -15.42
C ARG A 388 38.89 24.63 -15.61
N ARG A 389 39.72 25.68 -15.61
CA ARG A 389 41.19 25.56 -15.62
C ARG A 389 41.71 24.89 -14.36
N ASN A 390 41.22 25.25 -13.19
CA ASN A 390 41.58 24.61 -11.93
C ASN A 390 41.16 23.13 -11.93
N ALA A 391 39.97 22.80 -12.41
CA ALA A 391 39.55 21.40 -12.57
C ALA A 391 40.47 20.63 -13.54
N LYS A 392 40.93 21.27 -14.62
CA LYS A 392 41.95 20.72 -15.54
C LYS A 392 43.36 20.67 -14.93
N GLN A 393 43.71 21.56 -14.00
CA GLN A 393 45.01 21.56 -13.29
C GLN A 393 45.06 20.54 -12.16
N ILE A 394 43.93 20.26 -11.50
CA ILE A 394 43.76 19.15 -10.57
C ILE A 394 43.94 17.81 -11.30
N LEU A 395 43.70 17.78 -12.62
CA LEU A 395 44.20 16.76 -13.53
C LEU A 395 45.67 17.07 -13.92
N SER A 396 46.57 17.14 -12.94
CA SER A 396 47.98 16.82 -13.19
C SER A 396 48.06 15.47 -13.92
N PRO A 397 49.10 15.18 -14.74
CA PRO A 397 49.29 13.84 -15.30
C PRO A 397 49.12 12.84 -14.17
N TRP A 398 48.03 12.08 -14.22
CA TRP A 398 47.60 11.24 -13.13
C TRP A 398 48.72 10.24 -12.85
N LYS A 399 49.50 10.46 -11.80
CA LYS A 399 50.34 9.43 -11.22
C LYS A 399 49.36 8.54 -10.48
N GLY A 400 48.89 7.50 -11.17
CA GLY A 400 47.93 6.57 -10.62
C GLY A 400 48.37 5.96 -9.29
N PRO A 401 47.45 5.30 -8.56
CA PRO A 401 47.83 4.57 -7.36
C PRO A 401 48.99 3.61 -7.69
N PRO A 402 49.97 3.45 -6.78
CA PRO A 402 51.11 2.58 -7.02
C PRO A 402 50.62 1.17 -7.34
N GLY A 403 51.00 0.64 -8.51
CA GLY A 403 50.64 -0.71 -8.96
C GLY A 403 49.84 -0.80 -10.27
N LEU A 404 49.43 0.33 -10.88
CA LEU A 404 48.82 0.32 -12.22
C LEU A 404 49.85 0.56 -13.33
N THR A 405 50.84 -0.33 -13.43
CA THR A 405 51.81 -0.38 -14.54
C THR A 405 51.09 -0.72 -15.85
N ASP A 406 51.64 -0.35 -17.03
CA ASP A 406 51.01 -0.65 -18.33
C ASP A 406 50.72 -2.15 -18.52
N ALA A 407 51.53 -3.04 -17.91
CA ALA A 407 51.27 -4.47 -17.85
C ALA A 407 49.95 -4.82 -17.13
N ARG A 408 49.67 -4.18 -15.99
CA ARG A 408 48.43 -4.39 -15.21
C ARG A 408 47.21 -3.80 -15.92
N ARG A 409 47.41 -2.70 -16.66
CA ARG A 409 46.36 -2.13 -17.53
C ARG A 409 45.98 -3.12 -18.62
N LEU A 410 46.95 -3.79 -19.25
CA LEU A 410 46.73 -4.82 -20.25
C LEU A 410 45.99 -6.03 -19.68
N GLU A 411 46.36 -6.50 -18.49
CA GLU A 411 45.64 -7.58 -17.79
C GLU A 411 44.19 -7.22 -17.46
N LEU A 412 43.95 -6.01 -16.94
CA LEU A 412 42.59 -5.55 -16.63
C LEU A 412 41.76 -5.38 -17.90
N LYS A 413 42.37 -4.88 -18.97
CA LYS A 413 41.72 -4.78 -20.27
C LYS A 413 41.34 -6.15 -20.81
N LYS A 414 42.23 -7.13 -20.67
CA LYS A 414 41.98 -8.54 -21.04
C LYS A 414 40.84 -9.13 -20.21
N LYS A 415 40.80 -8.89 -18.89
CA LYS A 415 39.69 -9.32 -18.02
C LYS A 415 38.35 -8.67 -18.38
N VAL A 416 38.36 -7.40 -18.78
CA VAL A 416 37.15 -6.70 -19.23
C VAL A 416 36.69 -7.24 -20.59
N GLU A 417 37.61 -7.48 -21.53
CA GLU A 417 37.30 -8.09 -22.83
C GLU A 417 36.78 -9.53 -22.67
N GLU A 418 37.36 -10.33 -21.76
CA GLU A 418 36.86 -11.66 -21.38
C GLU A 418 35.46 -11.58 -20.75
N HIS A 419 35.23 -10.63 -19.83
CA HIS A 419 33.92 -10.44 -19.20
C HIS A 419 32.85 -9.98 -20.21
N ILE A 420 33.19 -9.06 -21.11
CA ILE A 420 32.30 -8.60 -22.20
C ILE A 420 32.04 -9.73 -23.20
N GLY A 421 33.03 -10.57 -23.48
CA GLY A 421 32.87 -11.77 -24.31
C GLY A 421 31.91 -12.78 -23.70
N LEU A 422 32.00 -12.99 -22.38
CA LEU A 422 31.09 -13.85 -21.63
C LEU A 422 29.70 -13.24 -21.46
N HIS A 423 29.59 -11.91 -21.43
CA HIS A 423 28.37 -11.16 -21.16
C HIS A 423 28.09 -10.21 -22.33
N ARG A 424 27.94 -10.79 -23.53
CA ARG A 424 27.63 -10.01 -24.73
C ARG A 424 26.20 -9.49 -24.64
N SER A 425 26.04 -8.25 -24.19
CA SER A 425 24.77 -7.53 -24.33
C SER A 425 24.33 -7.59 -25.80
N PRO A 426 23.03 -7.74 -26.11
CA PRO A 426 22.55 -7.58 -27.47
C PRO A 426 23.01 -6.20 -27.95
N VAL A 427 23.94 -6.20 -28.90
CA VAL A 427 24.38 -5.01 -29.59
C VAL A 427 23.15 -4.58 -30.39
N LEU A 428 22.45 -3.55 -29.94
CA LEU A 428 21.49 -2.88 -30.81
C LEU A 428 22.26 -2.49 -32.07
N SER A 429 21.80 -2.98 -33.24
CA SER A 429 22.40 -2.61 -34.52
C SER A 429 22.47 -1.08 -34.61
N ALA A 430 23.49 -0.55 -35.28
CA ALA A 430 23.59 0.90 -35.49
C ALA A 430 22.31 1.45 -36.16
N GLU A 431 21.68 0.63 -36.99
CA GLU A 431 20.38 0.87 -37.62
C GLU A 431 19.26 0.97 -36.58
N SER A 432 19.14 -0.01 -35.68
CA SER A 432 18.13 0.00 -34.61
C SER A 432 18.30 1.17 -33.63
N SER A 433 19.54 1.61 -33.38
CA SER A 433 19.81 2.80 -32.57
C SER A 433 19.38 4.08 -33.29
N ASN A 434 19.59 4.17 -34.62
CA ASN A 434 19.17 5.30 -35.42
C ASN A 434 17.64 5.36 -35.56
N GLU A 435 16.98 4.22 -35.72
CA GLU A 435 15.52 4.12 -35.72
C GLU A 435 14.91 4.60 -34.39
N LEU A 436 15.50 4.20 -33.27
CA LEU A 436 15.05 4.64 -31.95
C LEU A 436 15.25 6.15 -31.77
N HIS A 437 16.36 6.69 -32.28
CA HIS A 437 16.63 8.12 -32.26
C HIS A 437 15.61 8.91 -33.10
N LEU A 438 15.31 8.45 -34.33
CA LEU A 438 14.30 9.06 -35.19
C LEU A 438 12.91 9.01 -34.55
N LYS A 439 12.52 7.87 -34.01
CA LYS A 439 11.24 7.71 -33.29
C LYS A 439 11.14 8.65 -32.09
N ALA A 440 12.22 8.82 -31.34
CA ALA A 440 12.25 9.76 -30.22
C ALA A 440 12.13 11.23 -30.68
N GLN A 441 12.74 11.59 -31.83
CA GLN A 441 12.57 12.92 -32.42
C GLN A 441 11.14 13.16 -32.91
N GLU A 442 10.51 12.17 -33.57
CA GLU A 442 9.11 12.27 -34.01
C GLU A 442 8.15 12.48 -32.84
N MET A 443 8.29 11.68 -31.77
CA MET A 443 7.49 11.84 -30.54
C MET A 443 7.65 13.23 -29.92
N LEU A 444 8.86 13.78 -29.96
CA LEU A 444 9.13 15.13 -29.45
C LEU A 444 8.46 16.20 -30.32
N ILE A 445 8.48 16.05 -31.65
CA ILE A 445 7.81 16.98 -32.57
C ILE A 445 6.29 16.95 -32.35
N GLN A 446 5.69 15.76 -32.25
CA GLN A 446 4.25 15.60 -31.96
C GLN A 446 3.86 16.31 -30.66
N HIS A 447 4.64 16.09 -29.59
CA HIS A 447 4.41 16.76 -28.31
C HIS A 447 4.47 18.30 -28.40
N TRP A 448 5.37 18.87 -29.21
CA TRP A 448 5.40 20.32 -29.42
C TRP A 448 4.20 20.85 -30.20
N VAL A 449 3.70 20.08 -31.17
CA VAL A 449 2.48 20.42 -31.91
C VAL A 449 1.27 20.42 -30.97
N ASP A 450 1.13 19.38 -30.14
CA ASP A 450 0.04 19.26 -29.16
C ASP A 450 0.05 20.42 -28.16
N ILE A 451 1.23 20.76 -27.62
CA ILE A 451 1.37 21.92 -26.73
C ILE A 451 0.94 23.22 -27.40
N ASN A 452 1.29 23.41 -28.67
CA ASN A 452 0.90 24.62 -29.39
C ASN A 452 -0.60 24.68 -29.65
N LEU A 453 -1.24 23.54 -29.95
CA LEU A 453 -2.70 23.45 -30.08
C LEU A 453 -3.39 23.75 -28.74
N GLN A 454 -2.91 23.18 -27.64
CA GLN A 454 -3.43 23.46 -26.30
C GLN A 454 -3.31 24.95 -25.94
N ARG A 455 -2.15 25.57 -26.20
CA ARG A 455 -1.97 27.01 -25.96
C ARG A 455 -2.94 27.87 -26.77
N LYS A 456 -3.19 27.53 -28.04
CA LYS A 456 -4.19 28.25 -28.86
C LYS A 456 -5.59 28.08 -28.29
N ALA A 457 -5.95 26.88 -27.86
CA ALA A 457 -7.24 26.62 -27.22
C ALA A 457 -7.40 27.41 -25.90
N ASP A 458 -6.35 27.48 -25.09
CA ASP A 458 -6.36 28.22 -23.83
C ASP A 458 -6.46 29.73 -24.06
N LEU A 459 -5.71 30.28 -25.02
CA LEU A 459 -5.86 31.69 -25.42
C LEU A 459 -7.28 32.00 -25.91
N ARG A 460 -7.91 31.07 -26.64
CA ARG A 460 -9.31 31.23 -27.07
C ARG A 460 -10.27 31.18 -25.89
N ARG A 461 -10.06 30.28 -24.93
CA ARG A 461 -10.86 30.22 -23.68
C ARG A 461 -10.72 31.50 -22.88
N ASP A 462 -9.50 32.00 -22.70
CA ASP A 462 -9.23 33.24 -21.97
C ASP A 462 -9.88 34.44 -22.65
N ALA A 463 -9.83 34.52 -23.99
CA ALA A 463 -10.50 35.56 -24.75
C ALA A 463 -12.04 35.49 -24.61
N LEU A 464 -12.61 34.28 -24.65
CA LEU A 464 -14.05 34.08 -24.44
C LEU A 464 -14.47 34.44 -23.01
N LEU A 465 -13.68 34.08 -22.00
CA LEU A 465 -13.92 34.46 -20.62
C LEU A 465 -13.84 35.98 -20.43
N ALA A 466 -12.86 36.63 -21.06
CA ALA A 466 -12.77 38.09 -21.04
C ALA A 466 -14.01 38.74 -21.68
N GLN A 467 -14.47 38.22 -22.81
CA GLN A 467 -15.69 38.69 -23.48
C GLN A 467 -16.94 38.50 -22.60
N ILE A 468 -17.12 37.32 -22.02
CA ILE A 468 -18.24 37.05 -21.11
C ILE A 468 -18.20 37.99 -19.90
N ASN A 469 -17.02 38.23 -19.32
CA ASN A 469 -16.89 39.16 -18.21
C ASN A 469 -17.24 40.59 -18.61
N THR A 470 -16.81 41.06 -19.78
CA THR A 470 -17.21 42.38 -20.28
C THR A 470 -18.72 42.44 -20.50
N ASP A 471 -19.34 41.39 -21.07
CA ASP A 471 -20.78 41.34 -21.30
C ASP A 471 -21.55 41.34 -19.97
N LEU A 472 -21.07 40.62 -18.95
CA LEU A 472 -21.64 40.65 -17.61
C LEU A 472 -21.49 42.02 -16.94
N GLU A 473 -20.36 42.69 -17.10
CA GLU A 473 -20.17 44.06 -16.62
C GLU A 473 -21.13 45.03 -17.32
N PHE A 474 -21.39 44.87 -18.61
CA PHE A 474 -22.40 45.67 -19.31
C PHE A 474 -23.81 45.40 -18.81
N LEU A 475 -24.18 44.12 -18.59
CA LEU A 475 -25.51 43.74 -18.10
C LEU A 475 -25.76 44.16 -16.64
N THR A 476 -24.74 44.06 -15.79
CA THR A 476 -24.84 44.48 -14.38
C THR A 476 -24.95 46.00 -14.23
N ASN A 477 -24.36 46.75 -15.15
CA ASN A 477 -24.44 48.21 -15.21
C ASN A 477 -25.56 48.71 -16.15
N MET A 478 -26.51 47.85 -16.53
CA MET A 478 -27.60 48.23 -17.42
C MET A 478 -28.54 49.23 -16.73
N PRO A 479 -28.76 50.42 -17.33
CA PRO A 479 -29.70 51.39 -16.77
C PRO A 479 -31.13 50.84 -16.79
N SER A 480 -31.95 51.29 -15.84
CA SER A 480 -33.34 50.88 -15.80
C SER A 480 -34.08 51.38 -17.05
N LEU A 481 -35.10 50.64 -17.52
CA LEU A 481 -35.85 50.98 -18.76
C LEU A 481 -36.47 52.40 -18.74
N LYS A 482 -36.64 53.00 -17.56
CA LYS A 482 -37.16 54.37 -17.38
C LYS A 482 -36.08 55.45 -17.51
N GLU A 483 -34.81 55.09 -17.33
CA GLU A 483 -33.65 56.00 -17.30
C GLU A 483 -32.76 55.86 -18.54
N ALA A 484 -33.06 54.89 -19.41
CA ALA A 484 -32.27 54.60 -20.61
C ALA A 484 -32.28 55.77 -21.62
N THR A 485 -31.10 56.25 -21.98
CA THR A 485 -30.88 57.25 -23.04
C THR A 485 -30.57 56.60 -24.39
N THR A 486 -30.75 57.35 -25.49
CA THR A 486 -30.43 56.87 -26.85
C THR A 486 -28.97 56.43 -27.03
N LYS A 487 -28.05 56.99 -26.23
CA LYS A 487 -26.64 56.61 -26.20
C LYS A 487 -26.39 55.25 -25.53
N ASP A 488 -27.26 54.83 -24.63
CA ASP A 488 -27.16 53.53 -23.95
C ASP A 488 -27.59 52.41 -24.90
N ILE A 489 -28.51 52.69 -25.81
CA ILE A 489 -28.93 51.75 -26.87
C ILE A 489 -27.74 51.39 -27.76
N ASP A 490 -26.91 52.38 -28.13
CA ASP A 490 -25.72 52.17 -28.96
C ASP A 490 -24.67 51.25 -28.30
N ILE A 491 -24.67 51.15 -26.96
CA ILE A 491 -23.75 50.30 -26.19
C ILE A 491 -24.17 48.83 -26.27
N PHE A 492 -25.47 48.55 -26.24
CA PHE A 492 -26.01 47.18 -26.29
C PHE A 492 -26.30 46.68 -27.72
N THR A 493 -26.20 47.55 -28.72
CA THR A 493 -26.30 47.14 -30.12
C THR A 493 -24.94 46.75 -30.70
N SER A 494 -24.89 45.57 -31.32
CA SER A 494 -23.76 45.18 -32.16
C SER A 494 -23.52 46.22 -33.26
N ARG A 495 -22.24 46.61 -33.46
CA ARG A 495 -21.82 47.48 -34.57
C ARG A 495 -21.91 46.78 -35.94
N SER A 496 -22.01 45.45 -35.94
CA SER A 496 -22.21 44.66 -37.13
C SER A 496 -23.70 44.64 -37.50
N VAL A 497 -24.04 45.27 -38.61
CA VAL A 497 -25.42 45.38 -39.12
C VAL A 497 -26.08 44.00 -39.31
N PRO A 498 -25.42 42.98 -39.88
CA PRO A 498 -25.99 41.63 -39.98
C PRO A 498 -26.32 41.01 -38.62
N VAL A 499 -25.42 41.15 -37.64
CA VAL A 499 -25.60 40.60 -36.29
C VAL A 499 -26.73 41.32 -35.55
N ALA A 500 -26.79 42.65 -35.66
CA ALA A 500 -27.86 43.45 -35.07
C ALA A 500 -29.23 43.15 -35.73
N ALA A 501 -29.27 42.98 -37.04
CA ALA A 501 -30.50 42.62 -37.77
C ALA A 501 -31.00 41.22 -37.36
N ARG A 502 -30.11 40.23 -37.28
CA ARG A 502 -30.44 38.87 -36.84
C ARG A 502 -30.89 38.83 -35.37
N ALA A 503 -30.22 39.56 -34.48
CA ALA A 503 -30.64 39.69 -33.09
C ALA A 503 -32.05 40.31 -32.97
N ARG A 504 -32.37 41.33 -33.78
CA ARG A 504 -33.72 41.91 -33.85
C ARG A 504 -34.74 40.90 -34.38
N GLN A 505 -34.41 40.15 -35.42
CA GLN A 505 -35.29 39.11 -35.96
C GLN A 505 -35.56 38.01 -34.91
N SER A 506 -34.53 37.51 -34.25
CA SER A 506 -34.64 36.52 -33.16
C SER A 506 -35.48 37.05 -32.00
N HIS A 507 -35.26 38.29 -31.57
CA HIS A 507 -36.06 38.91 -30.51
C HIS A 507 -37.53 39.06 -30.93
N ASN A 508 -37.80 39.48 -32.16
CA ASN A 508 -39.15 39.58 -32.69
C ASN A 508 -39.83 38.20 -32.79
N ALA A 509 -39.11 37.17 -33.22
CA ALA A 509 -39.58 35.79 -33.25
C ALA A 509 -39.90 35.30 -31.83
N MET A 510 -39.03 35.58 -30.85
CA MET A 510 -39.27 35.27 -29.43
C MET A 510 -40.50 35.99 -28.87
N LEU A 511 -40.69 37.28 -29.18
CA LEU A 511 -41.87 38.03 -28.76
C LEU A 511 -43.15 37.50 -29.41
N GLN A 512 -43.08 37.10 -30.68
CA GLN A 512 -44.19 36.44 -31.37
C GLN A 512 -44.51 35.09 -30.72
N TYR A 513 -43.50 34.25 -30.49
CA TYR A 513 -43.63 32.99 -29.77
C TYR A 513 -44.27 33.19 -28.40
N MET A 514 -43.82 34.17 -27.61
CA MET A 514 -44.40 34.48 -26.30
C MET A 514 -45.88 34.89 -26.37
N ARG A 515 -46.30 35.54 -27.46
CA ARG A 515 -47.70 35.92 -27.73
C ARG A 515 -48.53 34.78 -28.31
N TRP A 516 -47.91 33.68 -28.72
CA TRP A 516 -48.67 32.55 -29.22
C TRP A 516 -49.51 31.92 -28.12
N PRO A 517 -50.72 31.45 -28.46
CA PRO A 517 -51.49 30.62 -27.57
C PRO A 517 -50.69 29.41 -27.10
N TRP A 518 -50.97 28.92 -25.89
CA TRP A 518 -50.20 27.83 -25.27
C TRP A 518 -50.12 26.56 -26.13
N TRP A 519 -51.14 26.28 -26.94
CA TRP A 519 -51.16 25.12 -27.84
C TRP A 519 -50.18 25.21 -29.01
N LYS A 520 -49.78 26.43 -29.43
CA LYS A 520 -48.74 26.64 -30.46
C LYS A 520 -47.32 26.61 -29.91
N LYS A 521 -47.17 26.50 -28.58
CA LYS A 521 -45.88 26.43 -27.88
C LYS A 521 -45.46 25.00 -27.55
N LEU A 522 -46.36 24.04 -27.75
CA LEU A 522 -46.05 22.62 -27.73
C LEU A 522 -45.12 22.35 -28.93
N GLY A 523 -43.96 21.72 -28.68
CA GLY A 523 -42.96 21.44 -29.72
C GLY A 523 -43.47 20.50 -30.80
N ASP A 524 -42.65 20.26 -31.81
CA ASP A 524 -42.97 19.46 -33.02
C ASP A 524 -43.42 18.01 -32.74
N GLU A 525 -43.32 17.57 -31.50
CA GLU A 525 -43.81 16.28 -31.00
C GLU A 525 -45.34 16.11 -31.08
N PHE A 526 -46.11 17.18 -31.30
CA PHE A 526 -47.59 17.16 -31.35
C PHE A 526 -48.21 17.74 -32.63
N LEU A 527 -47.40 18.04 -33.65
CA LEU A 527 -47.87 18.50 -34.96
C LEU A 527 -48.00 17.31 -35.93
N ASP A 528 -49.04 17.30 -36.77
CA ASP A 528 -49.16 16.28 -37.84
C ASP A 528 -47.92 16.34 -38.74
N PRO A 529 -47.33 15.19 -39.11
CA PRO A 529 -46.04 15.12 -39.82
C PRO A 529 -46.04 15.79 -41.20
N GLU A 530 -47.20 16.15 -41.75
CA GLU A 530 -47.34 16.90 -43.01
C GLU A 530 -47.20 18.43 -42.84
N ASN A 531 -47.21 18.96 -41.61
CA ASN A 531 -47.21 20.41 -41.31
C ASN A 531 -45.92 20.93 -40.64
N ILE A 532 -44.87 20.11 -40.56
CA ILE A 532 -43.56 20.53 -40.02
C ILE A 532 -42.82 21.30 -41.12
N PRO A 533 -42.51 22.61 -40.94
CA PRO A 533 -41.67 23.33 -41.88
C PRO A 533 -40.26 22.74 -41.89
N GLU A 534 -39.65 22.56 -43.08
CA GLU A 534 -38.24 22.17 -43.19
C GLU A 534 -37.34 23.28 -42.61
N ASP A 535 -36.97 23.14 -41.34
CA ASP A 535 -36.04 24.05 -40.69
C ASP A 535 -34.61 23.76 -41.19
N ASN A 536 -34.07 24.71 -41.97
CA ASN A 536 -32.66 24.80 -42.36
C ASN A 536 -31.77 25.09 -41.13
N LEU A 537 -31.68 24.15 -40.19
CA LEU A 537 -30.84 24.21 -39.00
C LEU A 537 -29.34 24.09 -39.34
N GLU A 538 -28.98 23.55 -40.51
CA GLU A 538 -27.58 23.45 -40.96
C GLU A 538 -26.92 24.81 -41.25
N ALA A 539 -27.70 25.85 -41.58
CA ALA A 539 -27.16 27.20 -41.77
C ALA A 539 -26.90 27.95 -40.44
N GLU A 540 -27.46 27.46 -39.33
CA GLU A 540 -27.46 28.17 -38.05
C GLU A 540 -26.17 28.02 -37.25
N ILE A 541 -25.45 26.91 -37.43
CA ILE A 541 -24.26 26.60 -36.62
C ILE A 541 -22.97 27.04 -37.32
N ASP A 542 -22.88 27.00 -38.65
CA ASP A 542 -21.66 27.34 -39.40
C ASP A 542 -21.41 28.85 -39.55
N SER A 543 -22.43 29.70 -39.36
CA SER A 543 -22.29 31.15 -39.54
C SER A 543 -21.89 31.93 -38.26
N LEU A 544 -21.92 31.29 -37.09
CA LEU A 544 -21.57 31.90 -35.80
C LEU A 544 -20.05 31.95 -35.52
N TYR A 545 -19.22 31.34 -36.38
CA TYR A 545 -17.77 31.24 -36.20
C TYR A 545 -16.90 31.74 -37.35
N LEU A 546 -17.41 32.57 -38.25
CA LEU A 546 -16.58 33.31 -39.22
C LEU A 546 -16.05 34.61 -38.60
N GLY A 547 -15.08 34.45 -37.70
CA GLY A 547 -14.37 35.53 -37.04
C GLY A 547 -12.91 35.17 -36.83
N GLY A 548 -12.15 35.07 -37.93
CA GLY A 548 -10.69 35.02 -37.87
C GLY A 548 -10.04 34.07 -38.86
N ASP A 549 -10.07 34.41 -40.16
CA ASP A 549 -8.97 34.10 -41.06
C ASP A 549 -8.55 35.41 -41.73
N GLY A 550 -7.40 35.91 -41.29
CA GLY A 550 -6.72 37.12 -41.74
C GLY A 550 -5.31 37.12 -41.16
#